data_AF-A0A8K0SBD5-F1
#
_entry.id   AF-A0A8K0SBD5-F1
#
_cell.length_a   1.000
_cell.length_b   1.000
_cell.length_c   1.000
_cell.angle_alpha   90.00
_cell.angle_beta   90.00
_cell.angle_gamma   90.00
#
_symmetry.space_group_name_H-M   'P 1'
#
loop_
_entity.id
_entity.type
_entity.pdbx_description
1 polymer ?
#
loop_
_entity_poly.entity_id
_entity_poly.type
_entity_poly.pdbx_seq_one_letter_code
_entity_poly.pdbx_strand_id
1 'polypeptide(L)'
;MSESSRERQAVSQQFGHTVASDGSRLFQGIVQGDLHLNQQPERPETPPRPSAVLPFPQDRDFVDRDKILDQVHNLCSQPASRTALVGLGGVGKSQIAIEYAYRIRGRSPETWVFWVHASSIARYKQSFQDIADFLKLPGRQNPQTNVFKLLYNWLRGEKSGKWVLILDNPITATSKMA
;
A
#
# COMPACT_ATOMS: atom_id res chain seq x y z
N MET A 1 29.75 16.90 47.25
CA MET A 1 29.81 16.97 45.77
C MET A 1 30.45 15.68 45.31
N SER A 2 29.65 14.77 44.75
CA SER A 2 30.05 13.41 44.38
C SER A 2 30.24 13.30 42.86
N GLU A 3 31.41 12.82 42.44
CA GLU A 3 31.66 12.21 41.13
C GLU A 3 30.92 10.87 41.02
N SER A 4 30.43 10.54 39.82
CA SER A 4 30.46 9.16 39.31
C SER A 4 30.31 9.15 37.78
N SER A 5 31.48 9.16 37.15
CA SER A 5 31.91 8.41 35.98
C SER A 5 30.88 7.53 35.26
N ARG A 6 30.64 7.83 33.99
CA ARG A 6 29.99 6.92 33.03
C ARG A 6 30.93 5.74 32.74
N GLU A 7 30.53 4.56 33.18
CA GLU A 7 31.19 3.29 32.92
C GLU A 7 31.05 2.92 31.44
N ARG A 8 32.17 2.89 30.70
CA ARG A 8 32.22 2.26 29.38
C ARG A 8 32.35 0.76 29.61
N GLN A 9 31.29 0.00 29.36
CA GLN A 9 31.39 -1.46 29.30
C GLN A 9 32.39 -1.84 28.20
N ALA A 10 33.53 -2.38 28.61
CA ALA A 10 34.52 -2.93 27.69
C ALA A 10 34.00 -4.28 27.17
N VAL A 11 33.91 -4.43 25.86
CA VAL A 11 33.75 -5.74 25.22
C VAL A 11 35.06 -6.50 25.43
N SER A 12 35.06 -7.47 26.34
CA SER A 12 36.22 -8.35 26.53
C SER A 12 36.24 -9.38 25.41
N GLN A 13 37.20 -9.26 24.49
CA GLN A 13 37.44 -10.27 23.46
C GLN A 13 38.61 -11.13 23.90
N GLN A 14 38.33 -12.36 24.31
CA GLN A 14 39.37 -13.30 24.72
C GLN A 14 39.73 -14.17 23.52
N PHE A 15 40.89 -13.91 22.91
CA PHE A 15 41.37 -14.67 21.76
C PHE A 15 42.32 -15.77 22.22
N GLY A 16 41.95 -17.02 21.97
CA GLY A 16 42.90 -18.14 22.00
C GLY A 16 43.61 -18.23 20.66
N HIS A 17 44.93 -18.46 20.68
CA HIS A 17 45.69 -18.78 19.48
C HIS A 17 46.17 -20.23 19.55
N THR A 18 45.90 -20.99 18.49
CA THR A 18 46.56 -22.28 18.25
C THR A 18 47.22 -22.21 16.88
N VAL A 19 48.52 -22.49 16.84
CA VAL A 19 49.30 -22.56 15.61
C VAL A 19 49.37 -24.02 15.20
N ALA A 20 48.84 -24.35 14.02
CA ALA A 20 48.98 -25.69 13.46
C ALA A 20 50.42 -25.92 12.99
N SER A 21 50.86 -27.18 12.94
CA SER A 21 52.25 -27.54 12.60
C SER A 21 52.70 -27.13 11.19
N ASP A 22 51.76 -26.78 10.30
CA ASP A 22 52.04 -26.24 8.96
C ASP A 22 52.19 -24.71 8.91
N GLY A 23 52.15 -24.04 10.08
CA GLY A 23 52.27 -22.58 10.20
C GLY A 23 50.96 -21.81 10.03
N SER A 24 49.83 -22.50 9.78
CA SER A 24 48.53 -21.85 9.73
C SER A 24 48.03 -21.47 11.13
N ARG A 25 47.48 -20.26 11.25
CA ARG A 25 46.95 -19.70 12.50
C ARG A 25 45.43 -19.78 12.50
N LEU A 26 44.88 -20.59 13.39
CA LEU A 26 43.44 -20.64 13.63
C LEU A 26 43.11 -19.72 14.81
N PHE A 27 42.18 -18.79 14.57
CA PHE A 27 41.61 -17.94 15.60
C PHE A 27 40.25 -18.53 15.99
N GLN A 28 40.14 -19.02 17.22
CA GLN A 28 38.88 -19.46 17.78
C GLN A 28 38.50 -18.50 18.91
N GLY A 29 37.41 -17.75 18.70
CA GLY A 29 36.87 -16.80 19.67
C GLY A 29 35.38 -17.07 19.90
N ILE A 30 34.95 -17.01 21.15
CA ILE A 30 33.53 -17.00 21.50
C ILE A 30 33.11 -15.53 21.55
N VAL A 31 32.20 -15.11 20.68
CA VAL A 31 31.56 -13.79 20.77
C VAL A 31 30.41 -13.92 21.77
N GLN A 32 30.64 -13.56 23.02
CA GLN A 32 29.56 -13.34 23.98
C GLN A 32 29.05 -11.90 23.82
N GLY A 33 27.97 -11.76 23.06
CA GLY A 33 27.21 -10.52 22.91
C GLY A 33 25.85 -10.81 22.28
N ASP A 34 24.79 -10.18 22.79
CA ASP A 34 23.45 -10.31 22.23
C ASP A 34 23.46 -9.85 20.77
N LEU A 35 23.00 -10.72 19.85
CA LEU A 35 22.74 -10.37 18.46
C LEU A 35 21.52 -9.45 18.40
N HIS A 36 21.72 -8.17 18.70
CA HIS A 36 20.73 -7.15 18.41
C HIS A 36 20.68 -7.01 16.88
N LEU A 37 19.75 -7.73 16.25
CA LEU A 37 19.37 -7.50 14.86
C LEU A 37 18.91 -6.04 14.76
N ASN A 38 19.83 -5.19 14.32
CA ASN A 38 19.59 -3.77 14.16
C ASN A 38 18.55 -3.61 13.04
N GLN A 39 17.27 -3.52 13.42
CA GLN A 39 16.20 -3.09 12.52
C GLN A 39 16.48 -1.64 12.18
N GLN A 40 17.28 -1.41 11.15
CA GLN A 40 17.43 -0.08 10.58
C GLN A 40 16.02 0.44 10.27
N PRO A 41 15.63 1.64 10.73
CA PRO A 41 14.35 2.22 10.34
C PRO A 41 14.33 2.28 8.83
N GLU A 42 13.32 1.64 8.20
CA GLU A 42 13.20 1.65 6.75
C GLU A 42 13.24 3.10 6.25
N ARG A 43 14.23 3.39 5.39
CA ARG A 43 14.34 4.68 4.75
C ARG A 43 13.08 4.89 3.91
N PRO A 44 12.35 6.00 4.07
CA PRO A 44 11.14 6.24 3.29
C PRO A 44 11.45 6.16 1.81
N GLU A 45 10.83 5.21 1.11
CA GLU A 45 10.92 5.15 -0.34
C GLU A 45 10.27 6.39 -0.95
N THR A 46 10.79 6.84 -2.09
CA THR A 46 10.14 7.93 -2.83
C THR A 46 8.78 7.45 -3.34
N PRO A 47 7.66 8.11 -2.98
CA PRO A 47 6.34 7.75 -3.48
C PRO A 47 6.33 7.83 -5.00
N PRO A 48 5.61 6.93 -5.70
CA PRO A 48 5.47 7.05 -7.14
C PRO A 48 4.72 8.33 -7.51
N ARG A 49 4.80 8.71 -8.78
CA ARG A 49 3.92 9.75 -9.34
C ARG A 49 2.48 9.23 -9.37
N PRO A 50 1.46 10.13 -9.34
CA PRO A 50 0.08 9.74 -9.54
C PRO A 50 -0.06 8.83 -10.76
N SER A 51 -0.68 7.69 -10.52
CA SER A 51 -0.83 6.62 -11.49
C SER A 51 -2.02 5.75 -11.07
N ALA A 52 -2.30 4.70 -11.84
CA ALA A 52 -3.47 3.87 -11.62
C ALA A 52 -3.10 2.40 -11.45
N VAL A 53 -3.79 1.75 -10.51
CA VAL A 53 -3.77 0.30 -10.34
C VAL A 53 -5.08 -0.24 -10.92
N LEU A 54 -5.09 -0.50 -12.23
CA LEU A 54 -6.25 -1.03 -12.93
C LEU A 54 -6.03 -2.52 -13.23
N PRO A 55 -6.97 -3.40 -12.85
CA PRO A 55 -6.82 -4.84 -13.08
C PRO A 55 -7.07 -5.26 -14.53
N PHE A 56 -7.60 -4.36 -15.37
CA PHE A 56 -7.97 -4.65 -16.75
C PHE A 56 -7.37 -3.61 -17.70
N PRO A 57 -6.91 -4.02 -18.90
CA PRO A 57 -6.55 -3.08 -19.96
C PRO A 57 -7.77 -2.29 -20.43
N GLN A 58 -7.53 -1.13 -21.06
CA GLN A 58 -8.60 -0.37 -21.70
C GLN A 58 -9.12 -1.17 -22.89
N ASP A 59 -10.44 -1.31 -22.96
CA ASP A 59 -11.11 -1.93 -24.09
C ASP A 59 -11.17 -0.94 -25.25
N ARG A 60 -10.54 -1.29 -26.39
CA ARG A 60 -10.51 -0.45 -27.59
C ARG A 60 -11.81 -0.51 -28.39
N ASP A 61 -12.60 -1.56 -28.18
CA ASP A 61 -13.88 -1.80 -28.86
C ASP A 61 -15.06 -1.37 -27.97
N PHE A 62 -14.79 -0.65 -26.88
CA PHE A 62 -15.82 -0.13 -25.99
C PHE A 62 -16.78 0.78 -26.78
N VAL A 63 -18.06 0.41 -26.79
CA VAL A 63 -19.11 1.24 -27.38
C VAL A 63 -19.46 2.36 -26.41
N ASP A 64 -19.16 3.59 -26.83
CA ASP A 64 -19.29 4.78 -25.98
C ASP A 64 -20.70 4.96 -25.41
N ARG A 65 -20.71 5.36 -24.13
CA ARG A 65 -21.91 5.69 -23.36
C ARG A 65 -21.78 7.08 -22.75
N ASP A 66 -21.46 8.06 -23.58
CA ASP A 66 -21.01 9.38 -23.13
C ASP A 66 -21.96 10.03 -22.13
N LYS A 67 -23.29 9.96 -22.34
CA LYS A 67 -24.26 10.50 -21.37
C LYS A 67 -24.07 9.93 -19.96
N ILE A 68 -23.83 8.62 -19.84
CA ILE A 68 -23.62 7.97 -18.54
C ILE A 68 -22.23 8.31 -17.99
N LEU A 69 -21.20 8.27 -18.83
CA LEU A 69 -19.83 8.58 -18.42
C LEU A 69 -19.68 10.04 -17.96
N ASP A 70 -20.35 10.97 -18.62
CA ASP A 70 -20.40 12.38 -18.24
C ASP A 70 -21.18 12.59 -16.94
N GLN A 71 -22.30 11.86 -16.75
CA GLN A 71 -23.02 11.87 -15.48
C GLN A 71 -22.14 11.36 -14.33
N VAL A 72 -21.46 10.23 -14.52
CA VAL A 72 -20.51 9.69 -13.53
C VAL A 72 -19.42 10.70 -13.25
N HIS A 73 -18.82 11.30 -14.28
CA HIS A 73 -17.78 12.31 -14.11
C HIS A 73 -18.25 13.52 -13.31
N ASN A 74 -19.42 14.07 -13.64
CA ASN A 74 -19.97 15.23 -12.96
C ASN A 74 -20.27 14.95 -11.48
N LEU A 75 -20.80 13.76 -11.18
CA LEU A 75 -21.07 13.33 -9.81
C LEU A 75 -19.77 13.09 -9.03
N CYS A 76 -18.80 12.39 -9.62
CA CYS A 76 -17.52 12.06 -9.00
C CYS A 76 -16.56 13.25 -8.85
N SER A 77 -16.73 14.31 -9.64
CA SER A 77 -15.88 15.51 -9.58
C SER A 77 -16.20 16.41 -8.38
N GLN A 78 -17.32 16.17 -7.70
CA GLN A 78 -17.66 16.91 -6.48
C GLN A 78 -16.75 16.49 -5.31
N PRO A 79 -16.35 17.42 -4.42
CA PRO A 79 -15.52 17.10 -3.25
C PRO A 79 -16.13 15.99 -2.39
N ALA A 80 -15.31 14.98 -2.06
CA ALA A 80 -15.70 13.84 -1.21
C ALA A 80 -16.99 13.11 -1.67
N SER A 81 -17.27 13.13 -2.97
CA SER A 81 -18.46 12.50 -3.55
C SER A 81 -18.41 10.97 -3.49
N ARG A 82 -19.61 10.36 -3.48
CA ARG A 82 -19.80 8.91 -3.56
C ARG A 82 -20.91 8.64 -4.57
N THR A 83 -20.60 7.83 -5.56
CA THR A 83 -21.52 7.49 -6.65
C THR A 83 -21.59 5.99 -6.80
N ALA A 84 -22.81 5.46 -6.91
CA ALA A 84 -23.05 4.04 -7.13
C ALA A 84 -23.63 3.82 -8.53
N LEU A 85 -23.00 2.93 -9.29
CA LEU A 85 -23.58 2.40 -10.52
C LEU A 85 -24.55 1.28 -10.15
N VAL A 86 -25.84 1.48 -10.42
CA VAL A 86 -26.91 0.51 -10.12
C VAL A 86 -27.59 0.07 -11.40
N GLY A 87 -28.01 -1.18 -11.45
CA GLY A 87 -28.66 -1.76 -12.62
C GLY A 87 -28.56 -3.28 -12.64
N LEU A 88 -29.31 -3.91 -13.54
CA LEU A 88 -29.39 -5.36 -13.69
C LEU A 88 -28.01 -6.01 -13.89
N GLY A 89 -27.92 -7.30 -13.57
CA GLY A 89 -26.74 -8.13 -13.86
C GLY A 89 -26.41 -8.08 -15.36
N GLY A 90 -25.12 -8.04 -15.70
CA GLY A 90 -24.67 -8.09 -17.10
C GLY A 90 -24.79 -6.78 -17.90
N VAL A 91 -25.40 -5.70 -17.38
CA VAL A 91 -25.58 -4.43 -18.13
C VAL A 91 -24.28 -3.65 -18.40
N GLY A 92 -23.13 -4.13 -17.91
CA GLY A 92 -21.82 -3.52 -18.16
C GLY A 92 -21.38 -2.46 -17.15
N LYS A 93 -21.90 -2.45 -15.91
CA LYS A 93 -21.51 -1.49 -14.86
C LYS A 93 -20.00 -1.43 -14.62
N SER A 94 -19.35 -2.59 -14.49
CA SER A 94 -17.91 -2.66 -14.30
C SER A 94 -17.15 -2.15 -15.52
N GLN A 95 -17.66 -2.37 -16.74
CA GLN A 95 -17.06 -1.82 -17.97
C GLN A 95 -17.15 -0.28 -18.01
N ILE A 96 -18.27 0.30 -17.58
CA ILE A 96 -18.40 1.76 -17.42
C ILE A 96 -17.39 2.30 -16.40
N ALA A 97 -17.18 1.60 -15.28
CA ALA A 97 -16.21 2.00 -14.26
C ALA A 97 -14.76 1.91 -14.79
N ILE A 98 -14.43 0.88 -15.58
CA ILE A 98 -13.11 0.72 -16.22
C ILE A 98 -12.87 1.87 -17.20
N GLU A 99 -13.82 2.13 -18.11
CA GLU A 99 -13.68 3.21 -19.08
C GLU A 99 -13.57 4.59 -18.41
N TYR A 100 -14.37 4.83 -17.36
CA TYR A 100 -14.25 6.04 -16.55
C TYR A 100 -12.84 6.18 -15.93
N ALA A 101 -12.27 5.09 -15.40
CA ALA A 101 -10.93 5.07 -14.84
C ALA A 101 -9.85 5.44 -15.88
N TYR A 102 -9.98 5.00 -17.13
CA TYR A 102 -9.06 5.38 -18.19
C TYR A 102 -9.24 6.85 -18.61
N ARG A 103 -10.49 7.31 -18.75
CA ARG A 103 -10.78 8.71 -19.11
C ARG A 103 -10.26 9.70 -18.06
N ILE A 104 -10.41 9.41 -16.77
CA ILE A 104 -9.93 10.34 -15.72
C ILE A 104 -8.40 10.44 -15.71
N ARG A 105 -7.67 9.35 -15.99
CA ARG A 105 -6.21 9.40 -16.13
C ARG A 105 -5.75 10.28 -17.28
N GLY A 106 -6.48 10.27 -18.40
CA GLY A 106 -6.21 11.14 -19.54
C GLY A 106 -6.54 12.61 -19.25
N ARG A 107 -7.67 12.87 -18.58
CA ARG A 107 -8.14 14.23 -18.26
C ARG A 107 -7.38 14.89 -17.11
N SER A 108 -6.93 14.10 -16.13
CA SER A 108 -6.29 14.55 -14.89
C SER A 108 -5.17 13.59 -14.51
N PRO A 109 -3.99 13.70 -15.16
CA PRO A 109 -2.84 12.83 -14.90
C PRO A 109 -2.32 12.90 -13.46
N GLU A 110 -2.69 13.94 -12.71
CA GLU A 110 -2.36 14.10 -11.29
C GLU A 110 -3.33 13.36 -10.34
N THR A 111 -4.40 12.77 -10.86
CA THR A 111 -5.39 12.02 -10.07
C THR A 111 -4.99 10.55 -9.95
N TRP A 112 -4.90 10.05 -8.72
CA TRP A 112 -4.73 8.63 -8.44
C TRP A 112 -6.01 7.86 -8.77
N VAL A 113 -5.88 6.66 -9.33
CA VAL A 113 -7.03 5.76 -9.53
C VAL A 113 -6.72 4.40 -8.92
N PHE A 114 -7.55 4.03 -7.94
CA PHE A 114 -7.41 2.78 -7.22
C PHE A 114 -8.61 1.88 -7.49
N TRP A 115 -8.35 0.61 -7.76
CA TRP A 115 -9.39 -0.40 -7.90
C TRP A 115 -9.37 -1.36 -6.73
N VAL A 116 -10.53 -1.62 -6.14
CA VAL A 116 -10.71 -2.57 -5.04
C VAL A 116 -11.73 -3.62 -5.44
N HIS A 117 -11.30 -4.87 -5.42
CA HIS A 117 -12.22 -6.01 -5.56
C HIS A 117 -12.91 -6.27 -4.22
N ALA A 118 -14.16 -5.84 -4.10
CA ALA A 118 -14.94 -5.90 -2.88
C ALA A 118 -15.85 -7.14 -2.78
N SER A 119 -15.57 -8.18 -3.57
CA SER A 119 -16.37 -9.41 -3.68
C SER A 119 -16.21 -10.37 -2.51
N SER A 120 -15.15 -10.22 -1.71
CA SER A 120 -14.94 -10.98 -0.47
C SER A 120 -14.06 -10.17 0.48
N ILE A 121 -14.15 -10.45 1.78
CA ILE A 121 -13.30 -9.80 2.80
C ILE A 121 -11.81 -10.00 2.47
N ALA A 122 -11.44 -11.20 2.02
CA ALA A 122 -10.06 -11.50 1.64
C ALA A 122 -9.58 -10.67 0.45
N ARG A 123 -10.38 -10.59 -0.63
CA ARG A 123 -10.05 -9.77 -1.82
C ARG A 123 -10.05 -8.27 -1.51
N TYR A 124 -10.95 -7.83 -0.64
CA TYR A 124 -11.02 -6.46 -0.17
C TYR A 124 -9.74 -6.09 0.59
N LYS A 125 -9.34 -6.91 1.57
CA LYS A 125 -8.09 -6.69 2.33
C LYS A 125 -6.86 -6.75 1.43
N GLN A 126 -6.78 -7.71 0.51
CA GLN A 126 -5.67 -7.82 -0.43
C GLN A 126 -5.55 -6.57 -1.32
N SER A 127 -6.67 -6.07 -1.86
CA SER A 127 -6.65 -4.85 -2.68
C SER A 127 -6.10 -3.64 -1.92
N PHE A 128 -6.42 -3.51 -0.63
CA PHE A 128 -5.86 -2.44 0.22
C PHE A 128 -4.35 -2.63 0.46
N GLN A 129 -3.89 -3.87 0.60
CA GLN A 129 -2.46 -4.19 0.69
C GLN A 129 -1.74 -3.82 -0.60
N ASP A 130 -2.28 -4.21 -1.75
CA ASP A 130 -1.71 -3.92 -3.08
C ASP A 130 -1.61 -2.40 -3.30
N ILE A 131 -2.63 -1.63 -2.90
CA ILE A 131 -2.61 -0.17 -2.96
C ILE A 131 -1.54 0.42 -2.03
N ALA A 132 -1.43 -0.08 -0.78
CA ALA A 132 -0.41 0.38 0.15
C ALA A 132 1.00 0.10 -0.38
N ASP A 133 1.20 -1.07 -1.00
CA ASP A 133 2.44 -1.49 -1.66
C ASP A 133 2.77 -0.62 -2.86
N PHE A 134 1.78 -0.36 -3.71
CA PHE A 134 1.92 0.55 -4.83
C PHE A 134 2.34 1.96 -4.38
N LEU A 135 1.67 2.50 -3.37
CA LEU A 135 1.97 3.82 -2.80
C LEU A 135 3.27 3.86 -1.99
N LYS A 136 3.90 2.71 -1.75
CA LYS A 136 5.10 2.56 -0.93
C LYS A 136 4.93 3.15 0.47
N LEU A 137 3.76 2.95 1.06
CA LEU A 137 3.45 3.48 2.39
C LEU A 137 4.40 2.89 3.46
N PRO A 138 4.97 3.71 4.34
CA PRO A 138 5.79 3.21 5.44
C PRO A 138 5.01 2.25 6.35
N GLY A 139 5.63 1.14 6.73
CA GLY A 139 5.02 0.14 7.62
C GLY A 139 4.03 -0.82 6.96
N ARG A 140 3.83 -0.74 5.64
CA ARG A 140 2.96 -1.67 4.88
C ARG A 140 3.45 -3.13 4.87
N GLN A 141 4.76 -3.37 5.05
CA GLN A 141 5.36 -4.70 5.16
C GLN A 141 5.14 -5.35 6.53
N ASN A 142 4.78 -4.58 7.55
CA ASN A 142 4.61 -5.12 8.90
C ASN A 142 3.27 -5.88 9.01
N PRO A 143 3.27 -7.19 9.30
CA PRO A 143 2.05 -8.01 9.38
C PRO A 143 1.05 -7.55 10.45
N GLN A 144 1.52 -6.81 11.47
CA GLN A 144 0.67 -6.25 12.53
C GLN A 144 0.05 -4.90 12.15
N THR A 145 0.44 -4.30 11.03
CA THR A 145 -0.12 -3.03 10.57
C THR A 145 -1.56 -3.22 10.13
N ASN A 146 -2.44 -2.34 10.64
CA ASN A 146 -3.77 -2.20 10.10
C ASN A 146 -3.71 -1.41 8.78
N VAL A 147 -3.65 -2.13 7.66
CA VAL A 147 -3.56 -1.56 6.31
C VAL A 147 -4.71 -0.59 5.99
N PHE A 148 -5.92 -0.81 6.52
CA PHE A 148 -7.05 0.10 6.32
C PHE A 148 -6.78 1.46 6.97
N LYS A 149 -6.27 1.46 8.20
CA LYS A 149 -5.90 2.70 8.90
C LYS A 149 -4.72 3.40 8.22
N LEU A 150 -3.76 2.63 7.71
CA LEU A 150 -2.61 3.16 6.98
C LEU A 150 -3.05 3.89 5.71
N LEU A 151 -3.85 3.24 4.87
CA LEU A 151 -4.35 3.84 3.64
C LEU A 151 -5.31 5.01 3.92
N TYR A 152 -6.19 4.89 4.92
CA TYR A 152 -7.06 5.98 5.34
C TYR A 152 -6.28 7.24 5.73
N ASN A 153 -5.21 7.09 6.52
CA ASN A 153 -4.35 8.20 6.91
C ASN A 153 -3.67 8.85 5.72
N TRP A 154 -3.30 8.07 4.71
CA TRP A 154 -2.75 8.59 3.47
C TRP A 154 -3.80 9.35 2.65
N LEU A 155 -4.98 8.75 2.41
CA LEU A 155 -6.07 9.34 1.60
C LEU A 155 -6.60 10.68 2.13
N ARG A 156 -6.55 10.89 3.45
CA ARG A 156 -6.94 12.16 4.08
C ARG A 156 -5.81 13.20 4.12
N GLY A 157 -4.57 12.78 3.87
CA GLY A 157 -3.41 13.65 3.97
C GLY A 157 -3.28 14.55 2.75
N GLU A 158 -2.86 15.81 2.94
CA GLU A 158 -2.72 16.79 1.86
C GLU A 158 -1.80 16.32 0.73
N LYS A 159 -0.79 15.51 1.07
CA LYS A 159 0.18 14.94 0.11
C LYS A 159 -0.43 13.91 -0.84
N SER A 160 -1.63 13.39 -0.57
CA SER A 160 -2.29 12.41 -1.44
C SER A 160 -2.80 13.03 -2.74
N GLY A 161 -3.06 14.34 -2.76
CA GLY A 161 -3.65 15.00 -3.91
C GLY A 161 -5.05 14.48 -4.24
N LYS A 162 -5.42 14.49 -5.52
CA LYS A 162 -6.72 13.98 -5.99
C LYS A 162 -6.68 12.47 -6.14
N TRP A 163 -7.74 11.78 -5.75
CA TRP A 163 -7.84 10.34 -5.91
C TRP A 163 -9.29 9.91 -6.21
N VAL A 164 -9.41 8.79 -6.92
CA VAL A 164 -10.65 8.05 -7.14
C VAL A 164 -10.44 6.62 -6.66
N LEU A 165 -11.39 6.12 -5.87
CA LEU A 165 -11.40 4.74 -5.39
C LEU A 165 -12.63 4.03 -5.95
N ILE A 166 -12.42 3.02 -6.78
CA ILE A 166 -13.47 2.22 -7.41
C ILE A 166 -13.64 0.93 -6.61
N LEU A 167 -14.84 0.70 -6.08
CA LEU A 167 -15.21 -0.52 -5.39
C LEU A 167 -16.02 -1.40 -6.35
N ASP A 168 -15.44 -2.49 -6.84
CA ASP A 168 -16.11 -3.41 -7.76
C ASP A 168 -16.65 -4.63 -7.05
N ASN A 169 -17.87 -5.02 -7.41
CA ASN A 169 -18.63 -6.12 -6.82
C ASN A 169 -18.68 -6.08 -5.27
N PRO A 170 -19.10 -4.96 -4.64
CA PRO A 170 -19.19 -4.91 -3.19
C PRO A 170 -20.21 -5.93 -2.66
N ILE A 171 -19.81 -6.70 -1.64
CA ILE A 171 -20.77 -7.50 -0.87
C ILE A 171 -21.86 -6.56 -0.38
N THR A 172 -23.09 -6.81 -0.82
CA THR A 172 -24.24 -6.08 -0.30
C THR A 172 -24.38 -6.46 1.16
N ALA A 173 -24.24 -5.51 2.07
CA ALA A 173 -24.71 -5.69 3.43
C ALA A 173 -26.22 -5.88 3.32
N THR A 174 -26.71 -7.11 3.46
CA THR A 174 -28.13 -7.37 3.60
C THR A 174 -28.59 -6.56 4.80
N SER A 175 -29.41 -5.53 4.56
CA SER A 175 -30.07 -4.80 5.62
C SER A 175 -30.97 -5.78 6.36
N LYS A 176 -30.45 -6.41 7.43
CA LYS A 176 -31.28 -6.97 8.50
C LYS A 176 -31.47 -5.86 9.52
N MET A 177 -32.34 -4.94 9.17
CA MET A 177 -33.06 -4.05 10.08
C MET A 177 -34.51 -4.06 9.58
N ALA A 178 -35.21 -5.11 9.99
CA ALA A 178 -36.65 -5.16 10.12
C ALA A 178 -36.92 -5.56 11.58
#